data_AF-A0A938VL06-F1
#
_entry.id   AF-A0A938VL06-F1
#
_cell.length_a   1.000
_cell.length_b   1.000
_cell.length_c   1.000
_cell.angle_alpha   90.00
_cell.angle_beta   90.00
_cell.angle_gamma   90.00
#
_symmetry.space_group_name_H-M   'P 1'
#
loop_
_entity.id
_entity.type
_entity.pdbx_description
1 polymer ?
#
loop_
_entity_poly.entity_id
_entity_poly.type
_entity_poly.pdbx_seq_one_letter_code
_entity_poly.pdbx_strand_id
1 'polypeptide(L)'
;MAGGYKNQKRLSSLIINGTLIVICLIWLLPTLGVFVTSFRNSQDIFTSGWWTVFPHKENIQTGQIILDDSYDVNGVMEIEGVSATFEELRAGVTLPDGRILTWYGNKRTRTIDVSELEWVGFFHKPLTTQLSTTIRNGHGDN
;
A
#
# COMPACT_ATOMS: atom_id res chain seq x y z
N MET A 1 43.18 -43.41 -1.90
CA MET A 1 42.02 -42.50 -2.04
C MET A 1 41.76 -41.85 -0.69
N ALA A 2 42.36 -40.68 -0.41
CA ALA A 2 42.30 -40.03 0.91
C ALA A 2 41.86 -38.57 0.77
N GLY A 3 40.56 -38.34 0.58
CA GLY A 3 40.01 -37.01 0.32
C GLY A 3 38.70 -36.67 1.05
N GLY A 4 38.18 -37.52 1.94
CA GLY A 4 36.82 -37.37 2.48
C GLY A 4 36.68 -36.69 3.84
N TYR A 5 37.66 -36.79 4.74
CA TYR A 5 37.44 -36.46 6.16
C TYR A 5 37.42 -34.95 6.47
N LYS A 6 38.05 -34.13 5.63
CA LYS A 6 38.18 -32.68 5.85
C LYS A 6 36.88 -31.93 5.50
N ASN A 7 36.22 -32.35 4.42
CA ASN A 7 34.97 -31.74 3.95
C ASN A 7 33.79 -32.07 4.84
N GLN A 8 33.73 -33.28 5.42
CA GLN A 8 32.64 -33.62 6.35
C GLN A 8 32.66 -32.75 7.61
N LYS A 9 33.85 -32.50 8.20
CA LYS A 9 33.94 -31.59 9.36
C LYS A 9 33.54 -30.16 9.00
N ARG A 10 33.94 -29.64 7.83
CA ARG A 10 33.54 -28.29 7.40
C ARG A 10 32.03 -28.19 7.13
N LEU A 11 31.43 -29.18 6.49
CA LEU A 11 30.00 -29.19 6.23
C LEU A 11 29.19 -29.27 7.53
N SER A 12 29.59 -30.15 8.46
CA SER A 12 28.98 -30.25 9.79
C SER A 12 29.13 -28.94 10.58
N SER A 13 30.31 -28.33 10.59
CA SER A 13 30.52 -27.04 11.28
C SER A 13 29.72 -25.90 10.64
N LEU A 14 29.55 -25.87 9.32
CA LEU A 14 28.72 -24.87 8.66
C LEU A 14 27.23 -25.05 8.97
N ILE A 15 26.73 -26.29 9.01
CA ILE A 15 25.35 -26.58 9.39
C ILE A 15 25.10 -26.20 10.85
N ILE A 16 26.03 -26.53 11.75
CA ILE A 16 25.92 -26.19 13.18
C ILE A 16 25.91 -24.67 13.36
N ASN A 17 26.87 -23.95 12.76
CA ASN A 17 26.91 -22.50 12.82
C ASN A 17 25.66 -21.85 12.20
N GLY A 18 25.17 -22.38 11.07
CA GLY A 18 23.93 -21.91 10.44
C GLY A 18 22.73 -22.06 11.36
N THR A 19 22.55 -23.24 11.97
CA THR A 19 21.46 -23.50 12.93
C THR A 19 21.56 -22.59 14.15
N LEU A 20 22.76 -22.37 14.69
CA LEU A 20 22.97 -21.46 15.82
C LEU A 20 22.58 -20.02 15.46
N ILE A 21 22.97 -19.54 14.27
CA ILE A 21 22.61 -18.21 13.78
C ILE A 21 21.09 -18.09 13.62
N VAL A 22 20.43 -19.10 13.04
CA VAL A 22 18.97 -19.10 12.87
C VAL A 22 18.25 -19.02 14.22
N ILE A 23 18.67 -19.82 15.20
CA ILE A 23 18.09 -19.80 16.55
C ILE A 23 18.32 -18.44 17.23
N CYS A 24 19.54 -17.88 17.10
CA CYS A 24 19.83 -16.53 17.59
C CYS A 24 18.93 -15.49 16.94
N LEU A 25 18.74 -15.53 15.61
CA LEU A 25 17.87 -14.58 14.91
C LEU A 25 16.42 -14.74 15.33
N ILE A 26 15.89 -15.96 15.43
CA ILE A 26 14.51 -16.22 15.89
C ILE A 26 14.28 -15.62 17.28
N TRP A 27 15.27 -15.70 18.17
CA TRP A 27 15.18 -15.10 19.50
C TRP A 27 15.47 -13.60 19.52
N LEU A 28 16.21 -13.08 18.54
CA LEU A 28 16.48 -11.66 18.37
C LEU A 28 15.27 -10.91 17.78
N LEU A 29 14.46 -11.55 16.93
CA LEU A 29 13.26 -10.95 16.34
C LEU A 29 12.32 -10.26 17.35
N PRO A 30 11.93 -10.88 18.49
CA PRO A 30 11.07 -10.20 19.47
C PRO A 30 11.75 -9.02 20.17
N THR A 31 13.06 -9.10 20.43
CA THR A 31 13.80 -8.01 21.11
C THR A 31 14.08 -6.84 20.17
N LEU A 32 14.49 -7.13 18.92
CA LEU A 32 14.63 -6.14 17.85
C LEU A 32 13.30 -5.47 17.52
N GLY A 33 12.19 -6.23 17.50
CA GLY A 33 10.87 -5.67 17.26
C GLY A 33 10.52 -4.58 18.26
N VAL A 34 10.69 -4.86 19.56
CA VAL A 34 10.46 -3.86 20.63
C VAL A 34 11.44 -2.69 20.52
N PHE A 35 12.72 -2.97 20.24
CA PHE A 35 13.74 -1.95 20.07
C PHE A 35 13.43 -0.98 18.92
N VAL A 36 13.04 -1.48 17.74
CA VAL A 36 12.66 -0.66 16.57
C VAL A 36 11.38 0.12 16.85
N THR A 37 10.38 -0.49 17.52
CA THR A 37 9.16 0.24 17.91
C THR A 37 9.41 1.37 18.89
N SER A 38 10.50 1.32 19.68
CA SER A 38 10.88 2.42 20.58
C SER A 38 11.39 3.66 19.85
N PHE A 39 11.86 3.53 18.61
CA PHE A 39 12.24 4.67 17.75
C PHE A 39 11.09 5.17 16.88
N ARG A 40 10.00 4.38 16.69
CA ARG A 40 8.79 4.80 15.96
C ARG A 40 7.82 5.53 16.90
N ASN A 41 7.23 6.63 16.43
CA ASN A 41 6.26 7.44 17.19
C ASN A 41 5.01 6.58 17.54
N SER A 42 4.50 6.71 18.77
CA SER A 42 3.48 5.82 19.36
C SER A 42 2.17 5.68 18.59
N GLN A 43 1.88 6.59 17.65
CA GLN A 43 0.63 6.60 16.87
C GLN A 43 0.54 5.44 15.85
N ASP A 44 1.67 4.93 15.36
CA ASP A 44 1.65 3.87 14.32
C ASP A 44 1.64 2.45 14.89
N ILE A 45 1.82 2.26 16.21
CA ILE A 45 1.99 0.94 16.86
C ILE A 45 0.78 0.01 16.65
N PHE A 46 -0.43 0.58 16.49
CA PHE A 46 -1.67 -0.19 16.42
C PHE A 46 -2.07 -0.62 15.00
N THR A 47 -1.50 0.00 13.96
CA THR A 47 -1.90 -0.23 12.56
C THR A 47 -0.92 -1.12 11.79
N SER A 48 0.36 -1.16 12.16
CA SER A 48 1.36 -1.96 11.43
C SER A 48 2.43 -2.56 12.34
N GLY A 49 2.83 -3.82 12.08
CA GLY A 49 3.93 -4.46 12.81
C GLY A 49 5.30 -3.84 12.50
N TRP A 50 6.31 -4.06 13.34
CA TRP A 50 7.65 -3.48 13.14
C TRP A 50 8.36 -3.95 11.85
N TRP A 51 7.93 -5.07 11.27
CA TRP A 51 8.41 -5.58 9.99
C TRP A 51 7.94 -4.75 8.79
N THR A 52 7.02 -3.78 8.95
CA THR A 52 6.61 -2.87 7.86
C THR A 52 7.68 -1.85 7.48
N VAL A 53 8.86 -1.92 8.12
CA VAL A 53 10.09 -1.24 7.65
C VAL A 53 10.55 -1.73 6.27
N PHE A 54 10.17 -2.96 5.88
CA PHE A 54 10.49 -3.48 4.56
C PHE A 54 9.59 -2.84 3.49
N PRO A 55 10.17 -2.48 2.31
CA PRO A 55 9.39 -1.95 1.21
C PRO A 55 8.35 -2.99 0.78
N HIS A 56 7.07 -2.63 0.88
CA HIS A 56 5.95 -3.45 0.43
C HIS A 56 5.00 -2.59 -0.39
N LYS A 57 4.17 -3.22 -1.22
CA LYS A 57 3.14 -2.52 -2.00
C LYS A 57 1.87 -2.45 -1.19
N GLU A 58 1.35 -1.26 -0.99
CA GLU A 58 0.07 -1.02 -0.31
C GLU A 58 -0.81 -0.11 -1.18
N ASN A 59 -2.13 -0.32 -1.13
CA ASN A 59 -3.07 0.58 -1.76
C ASN A 59 -3.22 1.81 -0.87
N ILE A 60 -2.55 2.89 -1.23
CA ILE A 60 -2.69 4.17 -0.55
C ILE A 60 -3.77 5.01 -1.25
N GLN A 61 -4.56 5.75 -0.48
CA GLN A 61 -5.48 6.74 -1.04
C GLN A 61 -4.68 7.99 -1.44
N THR A 62 -4.48 8.18 -2.73
CA THR A 62 -3.63 9.25 -3.29
C THR A 62 -4.42 10.55 -3.48
N GLY A 63 -5.75 10.48 -3.59
CA GLY A 63 -6.58 11.66 -3.71
C GLY A 63 -8.08 11.34 -3.66
N GLN A 64 -8.87 12.40 -3.72
CA GLN A 64 -10.33 12.32 -3.70
C GLN A 64 -10.90 13.20 -4.81
N ILE A 65 -11.80 12.63 -5.59
CA ILE A 65 -12.53 13.31 -6.65
C ILE A 65 -13.93 13.61 -6.11
N ILE A 66 -14.26 14.90 -6.04
CA ILE A 66 -15.59 15.38 -5.65
C ILE A 66 -16.31 15.80 -6.93
N LEU A 67 -17.45 15.19 -7.20
CA LEU A 67 -18.32 15.55 -8.32
C LEU A 67 -19.26 16.68 -7.90
N ASP A 68 -19.43 17.65 -8.79
CA ASP A 68 -20.37 18.75 -8.59
C ASP A 68 -21.83 18.27 -8.50
N ASP A 69 -22.69 19.04 -7.82
CA ASP A 69 -24.11 18.71 -7.61
C ASP A 69 -24.88 18.58 -8.94
N SER A 70 -24.39 19.30 -9.96
CA SER A 70 -24.90 19.31 -11.33
C SER A 70 -24.65 18.01 -12.12
N TYR A 71 -23.88 17.05 -11.58
CA TYR A 71 -23.54 15.80 -12.26
C TYR A 71 -24.54 14.68 -11.94
N ASP A 72 -25.04 13.99 -12.97
CA ASP A 72 -25.98 12.87 -12.77
C ASP A 72 -25.24 11.59 -12.32
N VAL A 73 -25.30 11.35 -11.02
CA VAL A 73 -24.73 10.16 -10.38
C VAL A 73 -25.51 8.87 -10.66
N ASN A 74 -26.66 8.94 -11.33
CA ASN A 74 -27.43 7.76 -11.71
C ASN A 74 -27.09 7.24 -13.10
N GLY A 75 -26.42 8.05 -13.91
CA GLY A 75 -25.98 7.70 -15.26
C GLY A 75 -24.58 7.11 -15.33
N VAL A 76 -24.10 7.00 -16.56
CA VAL A 76 -22.71 6.69 -16.88
C VAL A 76 -21.88 7.93 -16.62
N MET A 77 -20.89 7.83 -15.73
CA MET A 77 -20.04 8.94 -15.33
C MET A 77 -18.69 8.83 -16.05
N GLU A 78 -18.28 9.88 -16.75
CA GLU A 78 -16.94 10.01 -17.32
C GLU A 78 -16.03 10.68 -16.30
N ILE A 79 -15.19 9.88 -15.65
CA ILE A 79 -14.25 10.34 -14.61
C ILE A 79 -12.85 10.00 -15.10
N GLU A 80 -12.01 11.02 -15.26
CA GLU A 80 -10.62 10.88 -15.74
C GLU A 80 -10.48 10.03 -17.03
N GLY A 81 -11.45 10.14 -17.95
CA GLY A 81 -11.44 9.42 -19.23
C GLY A 81 -11.99 8.00 -19.19
N VAL A 82 -12.56 7.56 -18.06
CA VAL A 82 -13.27 6.28 -17.94
C VAL A 82 -14.75 6.50 -17.69
N SER A 83 -15.58 5.92 -18.56
CA SER A 83 -17.02 5.82 -18.39
C SER A 83 -17.34 4.68 -17.42
N ALA A 84 -17.68 5.01 -16.19
CA ALA A 84 -18.06 4.05 -15.15
C ALA A 84 -19.38 4.44 -14.50
N THR A 85 -20.16 3.43 -14.12
CA THR A 85 -21.40 3.61 -13.35
C THR A 85 -21.14 3.58 -11.85
N PHE A 86 -22.09 4.06 -11.06
CA PHE A 86 -22.01 4.00 -9.59
C PHE A 86 -21.71 2.58 -9.07
N GLU A 87 -22.33 1.56 -9.66
CA GLU A 87 -22.14 0.17 -9.23
C GLU A 87 -20.72 -0.32 -9.53
N GLU A 88 -20.18 0.02 -10.70
CA GLU A 88 -18.81 -0.30 -11.06
C GLU A 88 -17.81 0.45 -10.18
N LEU A 89 -18.04 1.73 -9.89
CA LEU A 89 -17.23 2.52 -8.95
C LEU A 89 -17.31 1.99 -7.52
N ARG A 90 -18.44 1.39 -7.12
CA ARG A 90 -18.55 0.71 -5.83
C ARG A 90 -17.77 -0.61 -5.81
N ALA A 91 -17.72 -1.31 -6.94
CA ALA A 91 -16.93 -2.53 -7.11
C ALA A 91 -15.42 -2.26 -7.23
N GLY A 92 -15.03 -1.03 -7.57
CA GLY A 92 -13.65 -0.59 -7.76
C GLY A 92 -13.25 -0.67 -9.23
N VAL A 93 -13.09 0.49 -9.89
CA VAL A 93 -12.71 0.56 -11.31
C VAL A 93 -11.23 0.86 -11.45
N THR A 94 -10.50 -0.01 -12.15
CA THR A 94 -9.09 0.21 -12.48
C THR A 94 -8.96 1.13 -13.70
N LEU A 95 -8.25 2.24 -13.53
CA LEU A 95 -7.87 3.17 -14.59
C LEU A 95 -6.70 2.59 -15.42
N PRO A 96 -6.53 2.98 -16.70
CA PRO A 96 -5.38 2.56 -17.52
C PRO A 96 -4.01 2.85 -16.88
N ASP A 97 -3.93 3.84 -16.00
CA ASP A 97 -2.73 4.21 -15.26
C ASP A 97 -2.43 3.30 -14.05
N GLY A 98 -3.30 2.34 -13.73
CA GLY A 98 -3.16 1.42 -12.59
C GLY A 98 -3.77 1.92 -11.26
N ARG A 99 -4.38 3.11 -11.26
CA ARG A 99 -5.15 3.66 -10.12
C ARG A 99 -6.52 2.98 -10.01
N ILE A 100 -7.06 2.85 -8.81
CA ILE A 100 -8.37 2.25 -8.53
C ILE A 100 -9.31 3.34 -8.00
N LEU A 101 -10.40 3.58 -8.72
CA LEU A 101 -11.48 4.49 -8.35
C LEU A 101 -12.52 3.73 -7.52
N THR A 102 -12.75 4.16 -6.29
CA THR A 102 -13.75 3.55 -5.40
C THR A 102 -14.73 4.59 -4.89
N TRP A 103 -16.04 4.32 -4.96
CA TRP A 103 -17.04 5.26 -4.44
C TRP A 103 -17.01 5.31 -2.90
N TYR A 104 -16.86 6.52 -2.35
CA TYR A 104 -16.87 6.72 -0.90
C TYR A 104 -18.30 6.83 -0.36
N GLY A 105 -18.76 5.80 0.34
CA GLY A 105 -20.00 5.83 1.11
C GLY A 105 -21.29 5.75 0.27
N ASN A 106 -22.22 6.68 0.51
CA ASN A 106 -23.55 6.67 -0.11
C ASN A 106 -23.54 7.41 -1.45
N LYS A 107 -24.44 7.09 -2.39
CA LYS A 107 -24.54 7.72 -3.72
C LYS A 107 -24.67 9.25 -3.70
N ARG A 108 -25.09 9.84 -2.57
CA ARG A 108 -25.21 11.30 -2.37
C ARG A 108 -23.91 12.00 -1.96
N THR A 109 -22.88 11.27 -1.55
CA THR A 109 -21.60 11.88 -1.15
C THR A 109 -20.92 12.53 -2.34
N ARG A 110 -21.12 11.99 -3.55
CA ARG A 110 -20.48 12.45 -4.80
C ARG A 110 -18.96 12.45 -4.68
N THR A 111 -18.45 11.48 -3.94
CA THR A 111 -17.06 11.42 -3.56
C THR A 111 -16.49 10.09 -4.00
N ILE A 112 -15.41 10.14 -4.76
CA ILE A 112 -14.69 8.98 -5.25
C ILE A 112 -13.28 9.04 -4.68
N ASP A 113 -12.89 8.00 -3.97
CA ASP A 113 -11.53 7.83 -3.48
C ASP A 113 -10.68 7.20 -4.60
N VAL A 114 -9.53 7.82 -4.85
CA VAL A 114 -8.54 7.34 -5.81
C VAL A 114 -7.44 6.66 -5.03
N SER A 115 -7.24 5.36 -5.26
CA SER A 115 -6.19 4.58 -4.62
C SER A 115 -5.16 4.09 -5.62
N GLU A 116 -3.88 4.09 -5.25
CA GLU A 116 -2.78 3.65 -6.09
C GLU A 116 -1.89 2.66 -5.33
N LEU A 117 -1.34 1.68 -6.06
CA LEU A 117 -0.37 0.73 -5.52
C LEU A 117 1.02 1.39 -5.44
N GLU A 118 1.29 2.07 -4.32
CA GLU A 118 2.62 2.65 -4.07
C GLU A 118 3.51 1.75 -3.21
N TRP A 119 4.82 1.94 -3.37
CA TRP A 119 5.81 1.31 -2.51
C TRP A 119 5.92 2.09 -1.19
N VAL A 120 5.43 1.49 -0.11
CA VAL A 120 5.53 2.02 1.25
C VAL A 120 6.70 1.35 1.98
N GLY A 121 7.51 2.14 2.69
CA GLY A 121 8.76 1.69 3.33
C GLY A 121 9.37 2.78 4.21
N PHE A 122 10.47 2.48 4.92
CA PHE A 122 11.05 3.25 6.05
C PHE A 122 11.18 4.79 5.90
N PHE A 123 11.13 5.34 4.68
CA PHE A 123 11.24 6.79 4.42
C PHE A 123 10.04 7.41 3.69
N HIS A 124 8.98 6.66 3.41
CA HIS A 124 7.85 7.17 2.66
C HIS A 124 6.84 7.78 3.63
N LYS A 125 7.00 9.07 3.91
CA LYS A 125 5.83 9.90 3.64
C LYS A 125 5.71 9.86 2.12
N PRO A 126 4.75 9.13 1.52
CA PRO A 126 4.46 9.38 0.13
C PRO A 126 4.25 10.90 0.06
N LEU A 127 4.98 11.58 -0.81
CA LEU A 127 4.63 12.93 -1.21
C LEU A 127 3.35 12.78 -2.08
N THR A 128 2.30 12.19 -1.51
CA THR A 128 0.93 12.34 -2.01
C THR A 128 0.67 13.82 -1.80
N THR A 129 1.01 14.55 -2.84
CA THR A 129 0.43 15.85 -3.09
C THR A 129 -1.05 15.51 -3.16
N GLN A 130 -1.79 15.84 -2.09
CA GLN A 130 -3.23 15.64 -2.01
C GLN A 130 -3.87 16.48 -3.11
N LEU A 131 -3.85 15.95 -4.35
CA LEU A 131 -4.40 16.59 -5.51
C LEU A 131 -5.90 16.34 -5.42
N SER A 132 -6.59 17.24 -4.72
CA SER A 132 -8.04 17.30 -4.76
C SER A 132 -8.45 17.82 -6.12
N THR A 133 -8.72 16.91 -7.06
CA THR A 133 -9.27 17.28 -8.36
C THR A 133 -10.79 17.39 -8.23
N THR A 134 -11.30 18.61 -8.20
CA THR A 134 -12.75 18.85 -8.36
C THR A 134 -13.06 18.84 -9.85
N ILE A 135 -13.75 17.81 -10.31
CA ILE A 135 -14.26 17.75 -11.69
C ILE A 135 -15.52 18.63 -11.75
N ARG A 136 -15.36 19.82 -12.32
CA ARG A 136 -16.49 20.73 -12.61
C ARG A 136 -17.06 20.35 -13.97
N ASN A 137 -18.38 20.30 -14.08
CA ASN A 137 -19.03 20.10 -15.37
C ASN A 137 -18.66 21.29 -16.27
N GLY A 138 -17.97 21.04 -17.37
CA GLY A 138 -17.63 22.05 -18.37
C GLY A 138 -18.89 22.48 -19.11
N HIS A 139 -19.71 23.32 -18.48
CA HIS A 139 -20.77 24.03 -19.17
C HIS A 139 -20.10 25.10 -20.01
N GLY A 140 -19.83 24.78 -21.27
CA GLY A 140 -19.37 25.73 -22.27
C GLY A 140 -20.39 26.85 -22.39
N ASP A 141 -19.99 28.01 -21.88
CA ASP A 141 -20.52 29.32 -22.20
C ASP A 141 -20.60 29.47 -23.72
N ASN A 142 -21.83 29.67 -24.21
CA ASN A 142 -22.18 29.97 -25.59
C ASN A 142 -23.02 31.24 -25.60
#